data_AF-A0A1Z9UMG5-F1
#
_entry.id   AF-A0A1Z9UMG5-F1
#
_cell.length_a   1.000
_cell.length_b   1.000
_cell.length_c   1.000
_cell.angle_alpha   90.00
_cell.angle_beta   90.00
_cell.angle_gamma   90.00
#
_symmetry.space_group_name_H-M   'P 1'
#
loop_
_entity.id
_entity.type
_entity.pdbx_description
1 polymer ?
#
loop_
_entity_poly.entity_id
_entity_poly.type
_entity_poly.pdbx_seq_one_letter_code
_entity_poly.pdbx_strand_id
1 'polypeptide(L)'
;MFNKKLFVSLAIFSIFMVFTSIIKTQTRLIEKNINSNKRSISLLENEIYESQLDFYYLTSPDYLEKKIIEYSNDEYLSIKFSEIYFTLNQFLEEKKSTVKFIKNEKKVQKK
;
A
#
# COMPACT_ATOMS: atom_id res chain seq x y z
N MET A 1 -56.85 15.02 -45.25
CA MET A 1 -56.23 13.68 -45.27
C MET A 1 -54.98 13.72 -44.42
N PHE A 2 -55.00 13.12 -43.22
CA PHE A 2 -53.78 12.98 -42.43
C PHE A 2 -52.86 11.95 -43.09
N ASN A 3 -51.65 12.36 -43.43
CA ASN A 3 -50.64 11.47 -43.98
C ASN A 3 -50.15 10.52 -42.87
N LYS A 4 -50.79 9.35 -42.74
CA LYS A 4 -50.51 8.34 -41.71
C LYS A 4 -49.01 8.03 -41.56
N LYS A 5 -48.25 8.04 -42.67
CA LYS A 5 -46.79 7.85 -42.69
C LYS A 5 -46.03 8.91 -41.87
N LEU A 6 -46.42 10.19 -42.01
CA LEU A 6 -45.80 11.29 -41.26
C LEU A 6 -46.10 11.18 -39.76
N PHE A 7 -47.34 10.83 -39.41
CA PHE A 7 -47.74 10.67 -38.00
C PHE A 7 -46.95 9.55 -37.30
N VAL A 8 -46.75 8.41 -37.98
CA VAL A 8 -45.93 7.31 -37.45
C VAL A 8 -44.47 7.74 -37.27
N SER A 9 -43.90 8.48 -38.24
CA SER A 9 -42.52 8.98 -38.11
C SER A 9 -42.36 9.95 -36.94
N LEU A 10 -43.36 10.81 -36.70
CA LEU A 10 -43.34 11.79 -35.62
C LEU A 10 -43.47 11.10 -34.24
N ALA A 11 -44.31 10.07 -34.15
CA ALA A 11 -44.44 9.26 -32.94
C ALA A 11 -43.10 8.57 -32.58
N ILE A 12 -42.45 7.95 -33.57
CA ILE A 12 -41.15 7.30 -33.39
C ILE A 12 -40.07 8.31 -32.96
N PHE A 13 -40.02 9.48 -33.61
CA PHE A 13 -39.08 10.53 -33.26
C PHE A 13 -39.29 11.03 -31.81
N SER A 14 -40.55 11.23 -31.42
CA SER A 14 -40.89 11.70 -30.06
C SER A 14 -40.49 10.67 -28.99
N ILE A 15 -40.70 9.38 -29.28
CA ILE A 15 -40.26 8.28 -28.41
C ILE A 15 -38.74 8.30 -28.23
N PHE A 16 -37.97 8.44 -29.31
CA PHE A 16 -36.50 8.54 -29.22
C PHE A 16 -36.04 9.77 -28.42
N MET A 17 -36.72 10.91 -28.55
CA MET A 17 -36.40 12.11 -27.76
C MET A 17 -36.59 11.87 -26.25
N VAL A 18 -37.66 11.18 -25.86
CA VAL A 18 -37.88 10.82 -24.45
C VAL A 18 -36.80 9.85 -23.95
N PHE A 19 -36.50 8.81 -24.73
CA PHE A 19 -35.47 7.83 -24.35
C PHE A 19 -34.08 8.46 -24.19
N THR A 20 -33.66 9.31 -25.13
CA THR A 20 -32.34 9.96 -25.03
C THR A 20 -32.25 10.89 -23.82
N SER A 21 -33.34 11.59 -23.45
CA SER A 21 -33.39 12.41 -22.24
C SER A 21 -33.25 11.58 -20.96
N ILE A 22 -33.93 10.43 -20.89
CA ILE A 22 -33.83 9.50 -19.76
C ILE A 22 -32.40 8.97 -19.64
N ILE A 23 -31.83 8.48 -20.75
CA ILE A 23 -30.46 7.95 -20.78
C ILE A 23 -29.47 9.03 -20.32
N LYS A 24 -29.55 10.24 -20.88
CA LYS A 24 -28.67 11.37 -20.51
C LYS A 24 -28.71 11.66 -19.02
N THR A 25 -29.90 11.63 -18.42
CA THR A 25 -30.08 11.91 -16.99
C THR A 25 -29.46 10.81 -16.13
N GLN A 26 -29.72 9.56 -16.46
CA GLN A 26 -29.16 8.42 -15.74
C GLN A 26 -27.63 8.36 -15.86
N THR A 27 -27.09 8.60 -17.06
CA THR A 27 -25.64 8.68 -17.29
C THR A 27 -25.00 9.76 -16.42
N ARG A 28 -25.61 10.95 -16.32
CA ARG A 28 -25.09 12.05 -15.48
C ARG A 28 -25.08 11.69 -13.98
N LEU A 29 -26.07 10.93 -13.51
CA LEU A 29 -26.13 10.47 -12.12
C LEU A 29 -25.02 9.46 -11.84
N ILE A 30 -24.81 8.50 -12.75
CA ILE A 30 -23.73 7.51 -12.66
C ILE A 30 -22.37 8.21 -12.66
N GLU A 31 -22.14 9.17 -13.57
CA GLU A 31 -20.89 9.94 -13.64
C GLU A 31 -20.60 10.69 -12.34
N LYS A 32 -21.63 11.32 -11.73
CA LYS A 32 -21.50 11.99 -10.44
C LYS A 32 -21.08 11.02 -9.34
N ASN A 33 -21.67 9.82 -9.30
CA ASN A 33 -21.33 8.79 -8.32
C ASN A 33 -19.90 8.28 -8.52
N ILE A 34 -19.50 8.03 -9.77
CA ILE A 34 -18.12 7.65 -10.10
C ILE A 34 -17.13 8.71 -9.62
N ASN A 35 -17.40 9.99 -9.89
CA ASN A 35 -16.52 11.08 -9.47
C ASN A 35 -16.45 11.22 -7.93
N SER A 36 -17.59 11.04 -7.24
CA SER A 36 -17.63 11.02 -5.78
C SER A 36 -16.78 9.89 -5.22
N ASN A 37 -16.95 8.66 -5.74
CA ASN A 37 -16.19 7.50 -5.29
C ASN A 37 -14.69 7.65 -5.58
N LYS A 38 -14.34 8.18 -6.75
CA LYS A 38 -12.93 8.45 -7.11
C LYS A 38 -12.29 9.44 -6.12
N ARG A 39 -13.03 10.48 -5.72
CA ARG A 39 -12.57 11.43 -4.70
C ARG A 39 -12.38 10.75 -3.34
N SER A 40 -13.32 9.91 -2.91
CA SER A 40 -13.21 9.17 -1.65
C SER A 40 -12.01 8.21 -1.65
N ILE A 41 -11.77 7.51 -2.76
CA ILE A 41 -10.59 6.63 -2.91
C ILE A 41 -9.30 7.43 -2.79
N SER A 42 -9.19 8.57 -3.49
CA SER A 42 -7.99 9.41 -3.41
C SER A 42 -7.74 9.98 -2.01
N LEU A 43 -8.79 10.29 -1.24
CA LEU A 43 -8.63 10.70 0.16
C LEU A 43 -8.11 9.55 1.02
N LEU A 44 -8.69 8.36 0.89
CA LEU A 44 -8.26 7.16 1.63
C LEU A 44 -6.83 6.75 1.29
N GLU A 45 -6.42 6.86 0.02
CA GLU A 45 -5.04 6.60 -0.41
C GLU A 45 -4.05 7.53 0.31
N ASN A 46 -4.38 8.82 0.44
CA ASN A 46 -3.55 9.77 1.18
C ASN A 46 -3.53 9.46 2.68
N GLU A 47 -4.68 9.17 3.28
CA GLU A 47 -4.76 8.80 4.72
C GLU A 47 -3.93 7.55 5.03
N ILE A 48 -3.96 6.54 4.14
CA ILE A 48 -3.13 5.34 4.27
C ILE A 48 -1.65 5.69 4.15
N TYR A 49 -1.28 6.54 3.18
CA TYR A 49 0.11 6.96 3.01
C TYR A 49 0.64 7.72 4.24
N GLU A 50 -0.13 8.66 4.79
CA GLU A 50 0.21 9.37 6.02
C GLU A 50 0.34 8.40 7.20
N SER A 51 -0.63 7.49 7.37
CA SER A 51 -0.58 6.47 8.44
C SER A 51 0.62 5.54 8.32
N GLN A 52 1.04 5.19 7.09
CA GLN A 52 2.24 4.39 6.85
C GLN A 52 3.50 5.16 7.25
N LEU A 53 3.60 6.45 6.90
CA LEU A 53 4.72 7.30 7.30
C LEU A 53 4.82 7.39 8.82
N ASP A 54 3.69 7.64 9.50
CA ASP A 54 3.62 7.68 10.96
C ASP A 54 4.04 6.34 11.58
N PHE A 55 3.55 5.22 11.01
CA PHE A 55 3.95 3.89 11.46
C PHE A 55 5.47 3.68 11.33
N TYR A 56 6.06 3.97 10.16
CA TYR A 56 7.50 3.82 9.95
C TYR A 56 8.32 4.70 10.90
N TYR A 57 7.85 5.92 11.17
CA TYR A 57 8.52 6.81 12.11
C TYR A 57 8.45 6.28 13.55
N LEU A 58 7.25 5.92 14.02
CA LEU A 58 7.02 5.44 15.39
C LEU A 58 7.65 4.06 15.65
N THR A 59 7.80 3.24 14.61
CA THR A 59 8.47 1.93 14.70
C THR A 59 9.93 1.97 14.29
N SER A 60 10.50 3.16 14.04
CA SER A 60 11.91 3.28 13.73
C SER A 60 12.75 2.80 14.94
N PRO A 61 13.85 2.05 14.71
CA PRO A 61 14.69 1.55 15.79
C PRO A 61 15.13 2.65 16.76
N ASP A 62 15.54 3.82 16.23
CA ASP A 62 15.99 4.96 17.03
C ASP A 62 14.87 5.51 17.93
N TYR A 63 13.64 5.59 17.44
CA TYR A 63 12.51 6.07 18.23
C TYR A 63 12.09 5.05 19.27
N LEU A 64 12.05 3.76 18.91
CA LEU A 64 11.77 2.66 19.83
C LEU A 64 12.81 2.59 20.94
N GLU A 65 14.10 2.69 20.61
CA GLU A 65 15.20 2.70 21.57
C GLU A 65 15.04 3.82 22.59
N LYS A 66 14.78 5.05 22.13
CA LYS A 66 14.49 6.20 23.02
C LYS A 66 13.31 5.92 23.94
N LYS A 67 12.22 5.35 23.42
CA LYS A 67 11.02 5.04 24.22
C LYS A 67 11.22 3.91 25.21
N ILE A 68 12.01 2.90 24.87
CA ILE A 68 12.33 1.80 25.79
C ILE A 68 13.23 2.30 26.91
N ILE A 69 14.23 3.14 26.60
CA ILE A 69 15.07 3.78 27.63
C ILE A 69 14.25 4.72 28.54
N GLU A 70 13.24 5.41 27.98
CA GLU A 70 12.37 6.31 28.76
C GLU A 70 11.48 5.55 29.77
N TYR A 71 10.99 4.36 29.41
CA TYR A 71 9.98 3.64 30.20
C TYR A 71 10.45 2.32 30.84
N SER A 72 11.64 1.83 30.51
CA SER A 72 12.23 0.63 31.11
C SER A 72 13.58 0.94 31.75
N ASN A 73 13.91 0.21 32.81
CA ASN A 73 15.24 0.30 33.43
C ASN A 73 16.28 -0.57 32.71
N ASP A 74 15.93 -1.16 31.56
CA ASP A 74 16.78 -2.07 30.81
C ASP A 74 17.45 -1.31 29.65
N GLU A 75 18.75 -1.53 29.46
CA GLU A 75 19.48 -1.02 28.31
C GLU A 75 19.04 -1.78 27.05
N TYR A 76 18.23 -1.13 26.21
CA TYR A 76 17.88 -1.65 24.89
C TYR A 76 18.86 -1.09 23.86
N LEU A 77 19.60 -1.99 23.20
CA LEU A 77 20.45 -1.64 22.07
C LEU A 77 19.80 -2.19 20.80
N SER A 78 19.53 -1.31 19.85
CA SER A 78 19.14 -1.72 18.51
C SER A 78 20.24 -2.55 17.85
N ILE A 79 19.85 -3.60 17.10
CA ILE A 79 20.83 -4.42 16.38
C ILE A 79 21.55 -3.56 15.34
N LYS A 80 22.89 -3.63 15.31
CA LYS A 80 23.66 -2.86 14.33
C LYS A 80 23.36 -3.34 12.93
N PHE A 81 23.29 -2.42 11.97
CA PHE A 81 23.04 -2.75 10.57
C PHE A 81 24.05 -3.77 10.00
N SER A 82 25.31 -3.72 10.45
CA SER A 82 26.36 -4.68 10.09
C SER A 82 26.07 -6.12 10.54
N GLU A 83 25.21 -6.30 11.54
CA GLU A 83 24.84 -7.59 12.12
C GLU A 83 23.52 -8.12 11.53
N ILE A 84 22.88 -7.36 10.62
CA ILE A 84 21.65 -7.75 9.94
C ILE A 84 22.00 -8.51 8.66
N TYR A 85 21.57 -9.77 8.60
CA TYR A 85 21.69 -10.60 7.40
C TYR A 85 20.48 -10.35 6.49
N PHE A 86 20.73 -9.84 5.27
CA PHE A 86 19.66 -9.62 4.28
C PHE A 86 19.23 -10.91 3.58
N THR A 87 20.10 -11.93 3.60
CA THR A 87 19.82 -13.23 2.97
C THR A 87 20.36 -14.37 3.82
N LEU A 88 19.72 -15.54 3.70
CA LEU A 88 20.17 -16.75 4.37
C LEU A 88 21.60 -17.14 3.96
N ASN A 89 21.98 -16.89 2.71
CA ASN A 89 23.32 -17.20 2.22
C ASN A 89 24.40 -16.36 2.91
N GLN A 90 24.17 -15.06 3.13
CA GLN A 90 25.08 -14.20 3.91
C GLN A 90 25.26 -14.75 5.33
N PHE A 91 24.16 -15.13 5.98
CA PHE A 91 24.22 -15.75 7.31
C PHE A 91 25.03 -17.06 7.32
N LEU A 92 24.79 -17.95 6.34
CA LEU A 92 25.47 -19.23 6.27
C LEU A 92 26.97 -19.07 5.97
N GLU A 93 27.35 -18.08 5.16
CA GLU A 93 28.75 -17.80 4.82
C GLU A 93 29.54 -17.26 6.02
N GLU A 94 28.96 -16.31 6.77
CA GLU A 94 29.57 -15.78 8.00
C GLU A 94 29.63 -16.81 9.12
N LYS A 95 28.59 -17.66 9.25
CA LYS A 95 28.62 -18.79 10.19
C LYS A 95 29.72 -19.79 9.82
N LYS A 96 29.91 -20.08 8.53
CA LYS A 96 30.94 -21.00 8.04
C LYS A 96 32.35 -20.44 8.26
N SER A 97 32.55 -19.14 8.05
CA SER A 97 33.84 -18.48 8.33
C SER A 97 34.17 -18.51 9.83
N THR A 98 33.21 -18.18 10.69
CA THR A 98 33.35 -18.23 12.16
C THR A 98 33.70 -19.63 12.66
N VAL A 99 33.01 -20.68 12.17
CA VAL A 99 33.31 -22.08 12.53
C VAL A 99 34.71 -22.50 12.06
N LYS A 100 35.17 -22.01 10.90
CA LYS A 100 36.53 -22.27 10.39
C LYS A 100 37.60 -21.65 11.29
N PHE A 101 37.37 -20.43 11.79
CA PHE A 101 38.26 -19.77 12.75
C PHE A 101 38.37 -20.56 14.07
N ILE A 102 37.24 -20.95 14.67
CA ILE A 102 37.23 -21.74 15.93
C ILE A 102 37.99 -23.07 15.76
N LYS A 103 37.87 -23.72 14.60
CA LYS A 103 38.58 -24.98 14.32
C LYS A 103 40.09 -24.77 14.18
N ASN A 104 40.54 -23.60 13.71
CA ASN A 104 41.96 -23.26 13.63
C ASN A 104 42.52 -22.85 14.99
N GLU A 105 41.80 -22.11 15.82
CA GLU A 105 42.24 -21.77 17.19
C GLU A 105 42.45 -23.01 18.07
N LYS A 106 41.53 -23.99 18.00
CA LYS A 106 41.67 -25.28 18.70
C LYS A 106 42.87 -26.11 18.25
N LYS A 107 43.45 -25.84 17.07
CA LYS A 107 44.69 -26.48 16.61
C LYS A 107 45.94 -25.78 17.12
N VAL A 108 45.86 -24.49 17.45
CA VAL A 108 47.01 -23.70 17.93
C VAL A 108 47.23 -23.87 19.44
N GLN A 109 46.19 -24.17 20.23
CA GLN A 109 46.30 -24.41 21.68
C GLN A 109 46.87 -25.79 22.08
N LYS A 110 47.32 -26.61 21.12
CA LYS A 110 48.07 -27.85 21.41
C LYS A 110 49.58 -27.61 21.20
N LYS A 111 50.22 -26.94 22.16
CA LYS A 111 51.67 -26.97 22.36
C LYS A 111 51.96 -26.85 23.84
#